data_AF-A0A132EM25-F1
#
_entry.id   AF-A0A132EM25-F1
#
_cell.length_a   1.000
_cell.length_b   1.000
_cell.length_c   1.000
_cell.angle_alpha   90.00
_cell.angle_beta   90.00
_cell.angle_gamma   90.00
#
_symmetry.space_group_name_H-M   'P 1'
#
loop_
_entity.id
_entity.type
_entity.pdbx_description
1 polymer ?
#
loop_
_entity_poly.entity_id
_entity_poly.type
_entity_poly.pdbx_seq_one_letter_code
_entity_poly.pdbx_strand_id
1 'polypeptide(L)' 'MNWQTIVVKLTNRAAGGWTQVELAKLCDCGQSTISDLARGATEQPGADLALRLLELHGELMGRQGGAEDTCK' A
#
# COMPACT_ATOMS: atom_id res chain seq x y z
N MET A 1 -6.40 6.30 -11.06
CA MET A 1 -5.85 5.80 -9.78
C MET A 1 -4.33 5.97 -9.82
N ASN A 2 -3.70 6.62 -8.84
CA ASN A 2 -2.23 6.78 -8.84
C ASN A 2 -1.60 5.67 -7.98
N TRP A 3 -1.22 4.55 -8.62
CA TRP A 3 -0.69 3.37 -7.93
C TRP A 3 0.66 3.63 -7.25
N GLN A 4 1.49 4.47 -7.86
CA GLN A 4 2.74 4.91 -7.25
C GLN A 4 2.50 5.54 -5.88
N THR A 5 1.54 6.46 -5.79
CA THR A 5 1.18 7.13 -4.53
C THR A 5 0.69 6.13 -3.48
N ILE A 6 -0.14 5.16 -3.89
CA ILE A 6 -0.65 4.11 -2.99
C ILE A 6 0.52 3.29 -2.42
N VAL A 7 1.43 2.82 -3.28
CA VAL A 7 2.58 2.02 -2.87
C VAL A 7 3.55 2.84 -2.01
N VAL A 8 3.79 4.11 -2.33
CA VAL A 8 4.62 5.00 -1.49
C VAL A 8 4.01 5.18 -0.10
N LYS A 9 2.70 5.33 0.01
CA LYS A 9 2.01 5.40 1.31
C LYS A 9 2.10 4.07 2.07
N LEU A 10 1.82 2.96 1.40
CA LEU A 10 1.91 1.62 1.98
C LEU A 10 3.32 1.29 2.45
N THR A 11 4.34 1.83 1.79
CA THR A 11 5.75 1.61 2.15
C THR A 11 6.31 2.65 3.13
N ASN A 12 5.51 3.64 3.51
CA ASN A 12 5.91 4.66 4.47
C ASN A 12 5.87 4.11 5.90
N ARG A 13 7.02 3.60 6.36
CA ARG A 13 7.21 3.06 7.72
C ARG A 13 6.88 4.09 8.82
N ALA A 14 7.12 5.37 8.59
CA ALA A 14 6.83 6.41 9.57
C ALA A 14 5.31 6.61 9.77
N ALA A 15 4.51 6.25 8.77
CA ALA A 15 3.04 6.24 8.84
C ALA A 15 2.46 4.89 9.29
N GLY A 16 3.29 3.96 9.76
CA GLY A 16 2.87 2.60 10.13
C GLY A 16 2.77 1.62 8.96
N GLY A 17 3.33 1.97 7.79
CA GLY A 17 3.38 1.12 6.62
C GLY A 17 4.36 -0.06 6.73
N TRP A 18 4.50 -0.79 5.63
CA TRP A 18 5.33 -1.97 5.49
C TRP A 18 6.66 -1.68 4.79
N THR A 19 7.66 -2.54 4.96
CA THR A 19 8.80 -2.53 4.05
C THR A 19 8.37 -3.06 2.68
N GLN A 20 9.14 -2.79 1.62
CA GLN A 20 8.80 -3.33 0.29
C GLN A 20 8.78 -4.87 0.27
N VAL A 21 9.63 -5.53 1.06
CA VAL A 21 9.66 -6.99 1.18
C VAL A 21 8.44 -7.52 1.92
N GLU A 22 8.02 -6.86 3.01
CA GLU A 22 6.79 -7.23 3.73
C GLU A 22 5.56 -7.02 2.86
N LEU A 23 5.48 -5.89 2.17
CA LEU A 23 4.37 -5.58 1.27
C LEU A 23 4.29 -6.61 0.13
N ALA A 24 5.43 -6.99 -0.45
CA ALA A 24 5.49 -8.01 -1.49
C ALA A 24 4.97 -9.37 -1.00
N LYS A 25 5.32 -9.78 0.23
CA LYS A 25 4.79 -11.01 0.85
C LYS A 25 3.27 -10.92 1.09
N LEU A 26 2.77 -9.78 1.53
CA LEU A 26 1.33 -9.56 1.73
C LEU A 26 0.54 -9.57 0.42
N CYS A 27 1.18 -9.20 -0.68
CA CYS A 27 0.62 -9.14 -2.02
C CYS A 27 0.93 -10.39 -2.87
N ASP A 28 1.59 -11.40 -2.30
CA ASP A 28 2.05 -12.61 -3.00
C ASP A 28 2.77 -12.30 -4.33
N CYS A 29 3.67 -11.31 -4.30
CA CYS A 29 4.42 -10.88 -5.47
C CYS A 29 5.92 -10.74 -5.20
N GLY A 30 6.71 -10.50 -6.25
CA GLY A 30 8.12 -10.17 -6.11
C GLY A 30 8.31 -8.76 -5.52
N GLN A 31 9.38 -8.56 -4.75
CA GLN A 31 9.75 -7.22 -4.27
C GLN A 31 10.09 -6.26 -5.43
N SER A 32 10.61 -6.79 -6.55
CA SER A 32 10.82 -6.02 -7.77
C SER A 32 9.53 -5.38 -8.28
N THR A 33 8.40 -6.09 -8.24
CA THR A 33 7.09 -5.57 -8.64
C THR A 33 6.68 -4.37 -7.78
N ILE A 34 6.88 -4.44 -6.47
CA ILE A 34 6.61 -3.32 -5.56
C ILE A 34 7.53 -2.13 -5.84
N SER A 35 8.82 -2.39 -6.04
CA SER A 35 9.80 -1.36 -6.42
C SER A 35 9.41 -0.67 -7.73
N ASP A 36 8.95 -1.43 -8.71
CA ASP A 36 8.53 -0.95 -10.04
C ASP A 36 7.29 -0.06 -9.99
N LEU A 37 6.33 -0.41 -9.15
CA LEU A 37 5.17 0.43 -8.87
C LEU A 37 5.57 1.69 -8.10
N ALA A 38 6.46 1.58 -7.11
CA ALA A 38 6.90 2.73 -6.30
C ALA A 38 7.70 3.77 -7.11
N ARG A 39 8.47 3.32 -8.12
CA ARG A 39 9.17 4.21 -9.07
C ARG A 39 8.29 4.69 -10.22
N GLY A 40 7.06 4.19 -10.33
CA GLY A 40 6.11 4.53 -11.40
C GLY A 40 6.45 3.93 -12.76
N ALA A 41 7.30 2.90 -12.82
CA ALA A 41 7.63 2.23 -14.08
C ALA A 41 6.56 1.24 -14.53
N THR A 42 5.81 0.71 -13.56
CA THR A 42 4.57 0.00 -13.83
C THR A 42 3.43 0.95 -13.55
N GLU A 43 2.71 1.36 -14.59
CA GLU A 43 1.57 2.26 -14.47
C GLU A 43 0.33 1.55 -13.92
N GLN A 44 0.20 0.24 -14.17
CA GLN A 44 -0.95 -0.54 -13.78
C GLN A 44 -0.53 -1.95 -13.30
N PRO A 45 -0.77 -2.30 -12.02
CA PRO A 45 -0.61 -3.66 -11.55
C PRO A 45 -1.71 -4.58 -12.12
N GLY A 46 -1.46 -5.89 -12.11
CA GLY A 46 -2.50 -6.88 -12.40
C GLY A 46 -3.70 -6.76 -11.45
N ALA A 47 -4.87 -7.25 -11.87
CA ALA A 47 -6.13 -7.06 -11.14
C ALA A 47 -6.06 -7.55 -9.67
N ASP A 48 -5.52 -8.73 -9.42
CA ASP A 48 -5.42 -9.29 -8.07
C ASP A 48 -4.49 -8.46 -7.17
N LEU A 49 -3.35 -8.03 -7.72
CA LEU A 49 -2.40 -7.16 -7.02
C LEU A 49 -3.03 -5.78 -6.72
N ALA A 50 -3.77 -5.23 -7.68
CA ALA A 50 -4.48 -3.97 -7.53
C ALA A 50 -5.48 -4.02 -6.38
N LEU A 51 -6.30 -5.08 -6.31
CA LEU A 51 -7.28 -5.29 -5.24
C LEU A 51 -6.59 -5.44 -3.88
N ARG A 52 -5.51 -6.22 -3.82
CA ARG A 52 -4.78 -6.44 -2.58
C ARG A 52 -4.10 -5.17 -2.05
N LEU A 53 -3.53 -4.36 -2.93
CA LEU A 53 -2.96 -3.06 -2.56
C LEU A 53 -4.03 -2.10 -2.01
N LEU A 54 -5.25 -2.15 -2.57
CA LEU A 54 -6.36 -1.33 -2.10
C LEU A 54 -6.85 -1.75 -0.71
N GLU A 55 -6.98 -3.05 -0.47
CA GLU A 55 -7.33 -3.62 0.83
C GLU A 55 -6.33 -3.17 1.91
N LEU A 56 -5.03 -3.37 1.66
CA LEU A 56 -3.96 -2.96 2.58
C LEU A 56 -3.92 -1.44 2.81
N HIS A 57 -4.27 -0.65 1.80
CA HIS A 57 -4.32 0.80 1.93
C HIS A 57 -5.51 1.20 2.82
N GLY A 58 -6.66 0.54 2.67
CA GLY A 58 -7.80 0.68 3.57
C GLY A 58 -7.45 0.32 5.01
N GLU A 59 -6.76 -0.80 5.22
CA GLU A 59 -6.29 -1.20 6.56
C GLU A 59 -5.36 -0.16 7.18
N LEU A 60 -4.39 0.36 6.41
CA LEU A 60 -3.44 1.36 6.90
C LEU A 60 -4.18 2.64 7.32
N MET A 61 -5.11 3.14 6.49
CA MET A 61 -5.92 4.31 6.84
C MET A 61 -6.83 4.05 8.04
N GLY A 62 -7.40 2.85 8.16
CA GLY A 62 -8.22 2.45 9.31
C GLY A 62 -7.43 2.39 10.63
N ARG A 63 -6.15 1.98 10.57
CA ARG A 63 -5.24 2.03 11.73
C ARG A 63 -4.93 3.47 12.15
N GLN A 64 -4.91 4.40 11.21
CA GLN A 64 -4.71 5.83 11.47
C GLN A 64 -6.00 6.52 11.96
N GLY A 65 -7.17 6.04 11.54
CA GLY A 65 -8.50 6.58 11.89
C GLY A 65 -9.06 6.13 13.25
N GLY A 66 -8.33 5.35 14.04
CA GLY A 66 -8.71 5.00 15.41
C GLY A 66 -8.58 6.13 16.44
N ALA A 67 -8.20 7.34 16.03
CA ALA A 67 -7.96 8.49 16.90
C ALA A 67 -8.99 9.62 16.78
N GLU A 68 -10.01 9.50 15.94
CA GLU A 68 -10.95 10.61 15.68
C GLU A 68 -12.35 10.14 15.27
N ASP A 69 -13.16 9.67 16.23
CA ASP A 69 -14.64 9.79 16.15
C ASP A 69 -15.40 9.58 17.49
N THR A 70 -14.97 10.24 18.57
CA THR A 70 -15.82 10.45 19.77
C THR A 70 -15.69 11.87 20.31
N CYS A 71 -16.35 12.83 19.66
CA CYS A 71 -16.97 13.97 20.34
C CYS A 71 -17.86 14.74 19.35
N LYS A 72 -19.16 14.40 19.30
CA LYS A 72 -20.27 15.34 19.17
C LYS A 72 -21.48 14.76 19.88
#